data_AF-A0A853CSE0-F1
#
_entry.id   AF-A0A853CSE0-F1
#
_cell.length_a   1.000
_cell.length_b   1.000
_cell.length_c   1.000
_cell.angle_alpha   90.00
_cell.angle_beta   90.00
_cell.angle_gamma   90.00
#
_symmetry.space_group_name_H-M   'P 1'
#
loop_
_entity.id
_entity.type
_entity.pdbx_description
1 polymer ?
#
loop_
_entity_poly.entity_id
_entity_poly.type
_entity_poly.pdbx_seq_one_letter_code
_entity_poly.pdbx_strand_id
1 'polypeptide(L)'
;MSWIGEPGQDDGAVAAAYDRDRATLGYVANFTKTFAHRPAVYEAWRGLNGAIKASMDPRRYELATMAAALRLRSSYCSLAHAKVLVEQLDGAAALAALLDGHGGLDPVERAVVRLADTVAAGAASMTEGDLTELRDLGLDEAEILDVVLAAAARCFFSTVLDATGTEPDAAFRAFAPEFRDALTVGRPIASA
;
A
#
# COMPACT_ATOMS: atom_id res chain seq x y z
N MET A 1 17.14 2.76 7.35
CA MET A 1 16.97 2.20 8.71
C MET A 1 15.92 3.02 9.45
N SER A 2 15.00 2.38 10.15
CA SER A 2 13.99 3.07 10.99
C SER A 2 14.66 3.88 12.12
N TRP A 3 14.02 4.96 12.55
CA TRP A 3 14.39 5.77 13.72
C TRP A 3 13.91 5.15 15.03
N ILE A 4 13.04 4.15 14.94
CA ILE A 4 12.66 3.30 16.07
C ILE A 4 13.68 2.15 16.13
N GLY A 5 14.28 1.91 17.31
CA GLY A 5 15.21 0.79 17.51
C GLY A 5 14.52 -0.57 17.29
N GLU A 6 15.27 -1.67 17.26
CA GLU A 6 14.66 -3.01 17.17
C GLU A 6 14.36 -3.57 18.58
N PRO A 7 13.19 -4.20 18.81
CA PRO A 7 12.91 -4.83 20.10
C PRO A 7 13.76 -6.10 20.29
N GLY A 8 13.91 -6.52 21.55
CA GLY A 8 14.50 -7.82 21.86
C GLY A 8 13.69 -8.97 21.23
N GLN A 9 14.38 -9.98 20.71
CA GLN A 9 13.74 -11.11 20.00
C GLN A 9 13.25 -12.21 20.95
N ASP A 10 13.43 -12.03 22.26
CA ASP A 10 13.03 -13.01 23.29
C ASP A 10 11.50 -13.05 23.50
N ASP A 11 10.75 -12.11 22.93
CA ASP A 11 9.29 -12.12 22.88
C ASP A 11 8.80 -13.08 21.77
N GLY A 12 8.05 -14.11 22.15
CA GLY A 12 7.51 -15.10 21.23
C GLY A 12 6.62 -14.50 20.11
N ALA A 13 5.96 -13.37 20.34
CA ALA A 13 5.17 -12.70 19.30
C ALA A 13 6.06 -12.03 18.24
N VAL A 14 7.19 -11.46 18.65
CA VAL A 14 8.19 -10.88 17.74
C VAL A 14 8.84 -11.99 16.91
N ALA A 15 9.28 -13.07 17.57
CA ALA A 15 9.85 -14.22 16.88
C ALA A 15 8.89 -14.80 15.84
N ALA A 16 7.61 -14.99 16.20
CA ALA A 16 6.59 -15.49 15.28
C ALA A 16 6.35 -14.58 14.08
N ALA A 17 6.41 -13.24 14.26
CA ALA A 17 6.29 -12.31 13.14
C ALA A 17 7.49 -12.41 12.18
N TYR A 18 8.70 -12.50 12.72
CA TYR A 18 9.92 -12.61 11.92
C TYR A 18 9.99 -13.95 11.17
N ASP A 19 9.55 -15.04 11.80
CA ASP A 19 9.53 -16.35 11.17
C ASP A 19 8.53 -16.42 10.01
N ARG A 20 7.38 -15.76 10.13
CA ARG A 20 6.44 -15.62 9.01
C ARG A 20 7.07 -14.87 7.84
N ASP A 21 7.73 -13.75 8.09
CA ASP A 21 8.41 -12.99 7.03
C ASP A 21 9.51 -13.82 6.36
N ARG A 22 10.32 -14.57 7.13
CA ARG A 22 11.31 -15.47 6.54
C ARG A 22 10.68 -16.56 5.68
N ALA A 23 9.54 -17.10 6.10
CA ALA A 23 8.84 -18.13 5.34
C ALA A 23 8.21 -17.59 4.03
N THR A 24 7.74 -16.35 4.00
CA THR A 24 7.00 -15.79 2.85
C THR A 24 7.84 -14.87 1.96
N LEU A 25 8.78 -14.13 2.53
CA LEU A 25 9.64 -13.15 1.84
C LEU A 25 11.10 -13.61 1.73
N GLY A 26 11.53 -14.57 2.56
CA GLY A 26 12.93 -15.02 2.64
C GLY A 26 13.83 -14.13 3.52
N TYR A 27 13.27 -13.06 4.09
CA TYR A 27 13.97 -12.11 4.98
C TYR A 27 12.95 -11.45 5.92
N VAL A 28 13.39 -10.76 6.97
CA VAL A 28 12.50 -10.00 7.86
C VAL A 28 12.29 -8.58 7.32
N ALA A 29 11.05 -8.22 7.01
CA ALA A 29 10.75 -6.91 6.43
C ALA A 29 11.01 -5.77 7.42
N ASN A 30 11.45 -4.64 6.91
CA ASN A 30 11.72 -3.45 7.70
C ASN A 30 10.45 -2.91 8.37
N PHE A 31 9.28 -3.01 7.72
CA PHE A 31 8.02 -2.68 8.40
C PHE A 31 7.76 -3.60 9.60
N THR A 32 8.07 -4.90 9.49
CA THR A 32 7.84 -5.86 10.58
C THR A 32 8.72 -5.55 11.77
N LYS A 33 9.98 -5.14 11.53
CA LYS A 33 10.88 -4.68 12.59
C LYS A 33 10.32 -3.45 13.31
N THR A 34 9.80 -2.47 12.58
CA THR A 34 9.14 -1.28 13.15
C THR A 34 7.92 -1.66 13.99
N PHE A 35 7.07 -2.55 13.48
CA PHE A 35 5.85 -2.97 14.17
C PHE A 35 6.09 -3.98 15.30
N ALA A 36 7.26 -4.60 15.38
CA ALA A 36 7.60 -5.58 16.41
C ALA A 36 7.54 -5.04 17.84
N HIS A 37 7.62 -3.71 18.03
CA HIS A 37 7.36 -3.09 19.34
C HIS A 37 5.92 -3.24 19.81
N ARG A 38 4.99 -3.38 18.88
CA ARG A 38 3.54 -3.45 19.13
C ARG A 38 2.91 -4.55 18.25
N PRO A 39 3.26 -5.82 18.46
CA PRO A 39 2.83 -6.92 17.59
C PRO A 39 1.31 -7.07 17.53
N ALA A 40 0.60 -6.81 18.64
CA ALA A 40 -0.86 -6.81 18.66
C ALA A 40 -1.49 -5.74 17.73
N VAL A 41 -0.84 -4.59 17.56
CA VAL A 41 -1.31 -3.54 16.62
C VAL A 41 -1.12 -4.02 15.19
N TYR A 42 0.01 -4.67 14.89
CA TYR A 42 0.27 -5.21 13.56
C TYR A 42 -0.71 -6.33 13.19
N GLU A 43 -1.00 -7.26 14.11
CA GLU A 43 -2.00 -8.29 13.87
C GLU A 43 -3.41 -7.71 13.68
N ALA A 44 -3.80 -6.69 14.46
CA ALA A 44 -5.07 -5.99 14.25
C ALA A 44 -5.13 -5.31 12.88
N TRP A 45 -4.06 -4.66 12.45
CA TRP A 45 -3.97 -4.08 11.11
C TRP A 45 -4.06 -5.16 10.02
N ARG A 46 -3.40 -6.31 10.19
CA ARG A 46 -3.49 -7.43 9.24
C ARG A 46 -4.92 -7.97 9.16
N GLY A 47 -5.62 -8.07 10.29
CA GLY A 47 -7.03 -8.47 10.33
C GLY A 47 -7.91 -7.49 9.57
N LEU A 48 -7.76 -6.18 9.81
CA LEU A 48 -8.47 -5.13 9.07
C LEU A 48 -8.18 -5.20 7.57
N ASN A 49 -6.90 -5.25 7.18
CA ASN A 49 -6.52 -5.30 5.78
C ASN A 49 -7.01 -6.58 5.08
N GLY A 50 -6.99 -7.72 5.79
CA GLY A 50 -7.55 -8.96 5.30
C GLY A 50 -9.05 -8.89 5.04
N ALA A 51 -9.81 -8.23 5.92
CA ALA A 51 -11.24 -8.02 5.74
C ALA A 51 -11.54 -7.16 4.50
N ILE A 52 -10.81 -6.05 4.31
CA ILE A 52 -10.93 -5.18 3.12
C ILE A 52 -10.65 -5.97 1.83
N LYS A 53 -9.56 -6.75 1.81
CA LYS A 53 -9.19 -7.54 0.63
C LYS A 53 -10.18 -8.67 0.31
N ALA A 54 -10.98 -9.13 1.28
CA ALA A 54 -11.89 -10.25 1.09
C ALA A 54 -13.16 -9.86 0.32
N SER A 55 -13.57 -8.58 0.36
CA SER A 55 -14.74 -8.06 -0.35
C SER A 55 -14.39 -7.36 -1.67
N MET A 56 -13.12 -7.02 -1.88
CA MET A 56 -12.69 -6.20 -3.01
C MET A 56 -12.05 -7.02 -4.14
N ASP A 57 -12.28 -6.59 -5.38
CA ASP A 57 -11.50 -7.09 -6.52
C ASP A 57 -10.00 -6.84 -6.29
N PRO A 58 -9.12 -7.86 -6.44
CA PRO A 58 -7.70 -7.71 -6.14
C PRO A 58 -7.02 -6.60 -6.94
N ARG A 59 -7.40 -6.40 -8.19
CA ARG A 59 -6.79 -5.39 -9.05
C ARG A 59 -7.22 -3.99 -8.66
N ARG A 60 -8.51 -3.77 -8.37
CA ARG A 60 -9.01 -2.50 -7.82
C ARG A 60 -8.39 -2.18 -6.45
N TYR A 61 -8.17 -3.17 -5.59
CA TYR A 61 -7.48 -2.97 -4.31
C TYR A 61 -6.05 -2.48 -4.51
N GLU A 62 -5.27 -3.12 -5.39
CA GLU A 62 -3.89 -2.69 -5.66
C GLU A 62 -3.86 -1.29 -6.29
N LEU A 63 -4.78 -0.96 -7.20
CA LEU A 63 -4.87 0.38 -7.80
C LEU A 63 -5.24 1.48 -6.79
N ALA A 64 -6.25 1.25 -5.95
CA ALA A 64 -6.62 2.19 -4.88
C ALA A 64 -5.46 2.40 -3.91
N THR A 65 -4.79 1.31 -3.53
CA THR A 65 -3.64 1.34 -2.63
C THR A 65 -2.46 2.08 -3.24
N MET A 66 -2.18 1.87 -4.52
CA MET A 66 -1.13 2.56 -5.26
C MET A 66 -1.39 4.06 -5.36
N ALA A 67 -2.61 4.45 -5.72
CA ALA A 67 -3.00 5.87 -5.79
C ALA A 67 -2.79 6.56 -4.44
N ALA A 68 -3.29 5.98 -3.35
CA ALA A 68 -3.10 6.51 -2.01
C ALA A 68 -1.62 6.55 -1.59
N ALA A 69 -0.83 5.51 -1.90
CA ALA A 69 0.60 5.47 -1.58
C ALA A 69 1.40 6.55 -2.31
N LEU A 70 1.12 6.76 -3.61
CA LEU A 70 1.73 7.81 -4.43
C LEU A 70 1.36 9.20 -3.90
N ARG A 71 0.07 9.41 -3.57
CA ARG A 71 -0.41 10.67 -2.98
C ARG A 71 0.31 11.04 -1.69
N LEU A 72 0.54 10.04 -0.84
CA LEU A 72 1.27 10.17 0.43
C LEU A 72 2.79 10.18 0.26
N ARG A 73 3.29 9.97 -0.96
CA ARG A 73 4.71 9.83 -1.29
C ARG A 73 5.41 8.72 -0.51
N SER A 74 4.73 7.61 -0.28
CA SER A 74 5.27 6.50 0.51
C SER A 74 5.99 5.48 -0.38
N SER A 75 7.32 5.61 -0.51
CA SER A 75 8.13 4.71 -1.34
C SER A 75 7.90 3.24 -1.02
N TYR A 76 7.79 2.89 0.27
CA TYR A 76 7.68 1.48 0.69
C TYR A 76 6.45 0.86 0.05
N CYS A 77 5.33 1.57 0.11
CA CYS A 77 4.06 1.00 -0.27
C CYS A 77 3.77 1.19 -1.75
N SER A 78 4.31 2.24 -2.37
CA SER A 78 4.41 2.35 -3.82
C SER A 78 5.20 1.16 -4.41
N LEU A 79 6.35 0.80 -3.86
CA LEU A 79 7.16 -0.34 -4.34
C LEU A 79 6.50 -1.69 -4.06
N ALA A 80 6.00 -1.91 -2.85
CA ALA A 80 5.41 -3.19 -2.44
C ALA A 80 4.17 -3.54 -3.26
N HIS A 81 3.26 -2.58 -3.46
CA HIS A 81 2.02 -2.81 -4.19
C HIS A 81 2.22 -2.81 -5.71
N ALA A 82 3.17 -2.02 -6.24
CA ALA A 82 3.57 -2.12 -7.65
C ALA A 82 4.12 -3.50 -8.00
N LYS A 83 4.92 -4.09 -7.10
CA LYS A 83 5.43 -5.45 -7.29
C LYS A 83 4.29 -6.46 -7.41
N VAL A 84 3.29 -6.40 -6.52
CA VAL A 84 2.10 -7.26 -6.60
C VAL A 84 1.34 -7.03 -7.90
N LEU A 85 1.06 -5.77 -8.23
CA LEU A 85 0.33 -5.39 -9.43
C LEU A 85 1.01 -5.90 -10.71
N VAL A 86 2.33 -5.74 -10.83
CA VAL A 86 3.11 -6.17 -12.00
C VAL A 86 3.29 -7.68 -12.06
N GLU A 87 3.72 -8.31 -10.97
CA GLU A 87 4.13 -9.72 -10.98
C GLU A 87 2.95 -10.69 -10.86
N GLN A 88 1.82 -10.25 -10.29
CA GLN A 88 0.69 -11.14 -9.98
C GLN A 88 -0.59 -10.80 -10.76
N LEU A 89 -0.73 -9.58 -11.28
CA LEU A 89 -1.98 -9.10 -11.88
C LEU A 89 -1.83 -8.53 -13.29
N ASP A 90 -0.71 -8.85 -13.97
CA ASP A 90 -0.36 -8.34 -15.31
C ASP A 90 -0.53 -6.81 -15.41
N GLY A 91 -0.13 -6.11 -14.35
CA GLY A 91 -0.48 -4.72 -14.12
C GLY A 91 0.58 -3.72 -14.58
N ALA A 92 1.56 -4.12 -15.39
CA ALA A 92 2.61 -3.22 -15.88
C ALA A 92 2.05 -2.03 -16.66
N ALA A 93 1.07 -2.26 -17.54
CA ALA A 93 0.41 -1.19 -18.30
C ALA A 93 -0.42 -0.26 -17.40
N ALA A 94 -1.08 -0.82 -16.38
CA ALA A 94 -1.83 -0.03 -15.40
C ALA A 94 -0.90 0.80 -14.50
N LEU A 95 0.25 0.24 -14.10
CA LEU A 95 1.26 0.95 -13.35
C LEU A 95 1.85 2.11 -14.16
N ALA A 96 2.17 1.89 -15.44
CA ALA A 96 2.62 2.96 -16.34
C ALA A 96 1.53 4.05 -16.46
N ALA A 97 0.27 3.66 -16.60
CA ALA A 97 -0.85 4.60 -16.65
C ALA A 97 -1.01 5.44 -15.37
N LEU A 98 -0.79 4.83 -14.20
CA LEU A 98 -0.78 5.54 -12.91
C LEU A 98 0.35 6.57 -12.81
N LEU A 99 1.52 6.27 -13.37
CA LEU A 99 2.71 7.12 -13.27
C LEU A 99 2.70 8.25 -14.31
N ASP A 100 2.30 7.94 -15.55
CA ASP A 100 2.40 8.85 -16.70
C ASP A 100 1.06 9.47 -17.11
N GLY A 101 -0.05 9.04 -16.50
CA GLY A 101 -1.39 9.58 -16.75
C GLY A 101 -2.01 9.20 -18.10
N HIS A 102 -1.47 8.19 -18.79
CA HIS A 102 -1.88 7.82 -20.15
C HIS A 102 -2.21 6.33 -20.30
N GLY A 103 -3.36 6.04 -20.92
CA GLY A 103 -3.78 4.69 -21.32
C GLY A 103 -4.03 3.73 -20.16
N GLY A 104 -4.11 2.44 -20.43
CA GLY A 104 -3.92 1.34 -19.46
C GLY A 104 -4.99 1.09 -18.39
N LEU A 105 -5.85 2.06 -18.06
CA LEU A 105 -6.93 1.93 -17.08
C LEU A 105 -8.30 2.07 -17.74
N ASP A 106 -9.26 1.24 -17.36
CA ASP A 106 -10.67 1.37 -17.75
C ASP A 106 -11.38 2.52 -16.97
N PRO A 107 -12.64 2.87 -17.31
CA PRO A 107 -13.37 3.93 -16.60
C PRO A 107 -13.52 3.71 -15.10
N VAL A 108 -13.79 2.47 -14.65
CA VAL A 108 -13.94 2.11 -13.24
C VAL A 108 -12.61 2.25 -12.53
N GLU A 109 -11.54 1.70 -13.09
CA GLU A 109 -10.19 1.77 -12.53
C GLU A 109 -9.73 3.23 -12.36
N ARG A 110 -10.00 4.10 -13.35
CA ARG A 110 -9.68 5.52 -13.23
C ARG A 110 -10.46 6.22 -12.12
N ALA A 111 -11.73 5.89 -11.94
CA ALA A 111 -12.55 6.44 -10.86
C ALA A 111 -12.10 5.94 -9.48
N VAL A 112 -11.73 4.66 -9.37
CA VAL A 112 -11.13 4.07 -8.15
C VAL A 112 -9.85 4.80 -7.76
N VAL A 113 -8.96 5.03 -8.73
CA VAL A 113 -7.70 5.76 -8.53
C VAL A 113 -7.96 7.19 -8.06
N ARG A 114 -8.87 7.92 -8.72
CA ARG A 114 -9.23 9.29 -8.32
C ARG A 114 -9.80 9.35 -6.90
N LEU A 115 -10.76 8.47 -6.57
CA LEU A 115 -11.34 8.47 -5.23
C LEU A 115 -10.28 8.17 -4.17
N ALA A 116 -9.43 7.18 -4.39
CA ALA A 116 -8.37 6.83 -3.45
C ALA A 116 -7.33 7.96 -3.27
N ASP A 117 -6.97 8.66 -4.35
CA ASP A 117 -6.13 9.87 -4.30
C ASP A 117 -6.78 10.97 -3.45
N THR A 118 -8.07 11.27 -3.68
CA THR A 118 -8.83 12.27 -2.92
C THR A 118 -8.92 11.91 -1.43
N VAL A 119 -9.20 10.64 -1.10
CA VAL A 119 -9.25 10.18 0.31
C VAL A 119 -7.89 10.38 0.97
N ALA A 120 -6.80 10.01 0.29
CA ALA A 120 -5.43 10.16 0.80
C ALA A 120 -4.97 11.63 0.87
N ALA A 121 -5.53 12.51 0.05
CA ALA A 121 -5.32 13.95 0.11
C ALA A 121 -5.93 14.59 1.37
N GLY A 122 -6.94 13.95 1.95
CA GLY A 122 -7.65 14.41 3.15
C GLY A 122 -9.15 14.48 2.91
N ALA A 123 -9.90 13.57 3.54
CA ALA A 123 -11.34 13.43 3.34
C ALA A 123 -12.21 14.56 3.97
N ALA A 124 -11.61 15.52 4.68
CA ALA A 124 -12.36 16.54 5.42
C ALA A 124 -13.17 17.50 4.52
N SER A 125 -12.76 17.67 3.26
CA SER A 125 -13.45 18.50 2.27
C SER A 125 -14.26 17.69 1.25
N MET A 126 -14.30 16.37 1.39
CA MET A 126 -15.07 15.52 0.48
C MET A 126 -16.57 15.75 0.69
N THR A 127 -17.30 15.55 -0.40
CA THR A 127 -18.75 15.65 -0.50
C THR A 127 -19.31 14.35 -1.08
N GLU A 128 -20.64 14.19 -1.05
CA GLU A 128 -21.30 13.07 -1.73
C GLU A 128 -21.00 13.04 -3.24
N GLY A 129 -20.74 14.21 -3.84
CA GLY A 129 -20.36 14.34 -5.25
C GLY A 129 -19.10 13.56 -5.61
N ASP A 130 -18.14 13.44 -4.67
CA ASP A 130 -16.89 12.70 -4.90
C ASP A 130 -17.09 11.18 -5.04
N LEU A 131 -18.24 10.66 -4.62
CA LEU A 131 -18.61 9.25 -4.74
C LEU A 131 -19.49 8.96 -5.97
N THR A 132 -20.07 10.01 -6.57
CA THR A 132 -21.09 9.89 -7.62
C THR A 132 -20.55 9.21 -8.87
N GLU A 133 -19.31 9.50 -9.25
CA GLU A 133 -18.69 8.91 -10.44
C GLU A 133 -18.66 7.38 -10.40
N LEU A 134 -18.36 6.78 -9.24
CA LEU A 134 -18.34 5.32 -9.12
C LEU A 134 -19.75 4.71 -9.17
N ARG A 135 -20.76 5.39 -8.63
CA ARG A 135 -22.16 4.98 -8.74
C ARG A 135 -22.63 5.00 -10.19
N ASP A 136 -22.30 6.05 -10.92
CA ASP A 136 -22.65 6.20 -12.34
C ASP A 136 -21.98 5.12 -13.21
N LEU A 137 -20.84 4.59 -12.76
CA LEU A 137 -20.13 3.47 -13.38
C LEU A 137 -20.63 2.09 -12.91
N GLY A 138 -21.64 2.05 -12.02
CA GLY A 138 -22.35 0.85 -11.61
C GLY A 138 -21.79 0.15 -10.37
N LEU A 139 -20.88 0.77 -9.62
CA LEU A 139 -20.42 0.22 -8.35
C LEU A 139 -21.48 0.43 -7.27
N ASP A 140 -21.65 -0.56 -6.40
CA ASP A 140 -22.53 -0.44 -5.26
C ASP A 140 -21.87 0.29 -4.07
N GLU A 141 -22.65 0.61 -3.03
CA GLU A 141 -22.16 1.33 -1.85
C GLU A 141 -21.06 0.57 -1.09
N ALA A 142 -21.07 -0.77 -1.12
CA ALA A 142 -20.05 -1.57 -0.46
C ALA A 142 -18.73 -1.52 -1.24
N GLU A 143 -18.77 -1.62 -2.57
CA GLU A 143 -17.59 -1.48 -3.43
C GLU A 143 -16.99 -0.07 -3.35
N ILE A 144 -17.81 0.97 -3.26
CA ILE A 144 -17.34 2.36 -3.06
C ILE A 144 -16.67 2.49 -1.70
N LEU A 145 -17.27 1.94 -0.64
CA LEU A 145 -16.69 1.94 0.69
C LEU A 145 -15.36 1.18 0.73
N ASP A 146 -15.23 0.08 0.00
CA ASP A 146 -13.99 -0.70 -0.10
C ASP A 146 -12.82 0.14 -0.65
N VAL A 147 -13.08 1.01 -1.66
CA VAL A 147 -12.07 1.95 -2.16
C VAL A 147 -11.63 2.93 -1.07
N VAL A 148 -12.59 3.49 -0.31
CA VAL A 148 -12.30 4.39 0.81
C VAL A 148 -11.51 3.68 1.91
N LEU A 149 -11.89 2.45 2.26
CA LEU A 149 -11.23 1.66 3.28
C LEU A 149 -9.81 1.27 2.86
N ALA A 150 -9.58 0.89 1.59
CA ALA A 150 -8.26 0.60 1.07
C ALA A 150 -7.35 1.83 1.15
N ALA A 151 -7.84 3.01 0.72
CA ALA A 151 -7.10 4.25 0.82
C ALA A 151 -6.83 4.67 2.28
N ALA A 152 -7.81 4.52 3.18
CA ALA A 152 -7.64 4.84 4.60
C ALA A 152 -6.66 3.89 5.31
N ALA A 153 -6.71 2.59 5.01
CA ALA A 153 -5.73 1.61 5.49
C ALA A 153 -4.32 1.96 5.01
N ARG A 154 -4.22 2.47 3.79
CA ARG A 154 -2.96 2.96 3.22
C ARG A 154 -2.45 4.22 3.92
N CYS A 155 -3.34 5.16 4.26
CA CYS A 155 -3.01 6.32 5.08
C CYS A 155 -2.41 5.93 6.42
N PHE A 156 -3.02 4.97 7.13
CA PHE A 156 -2.48 4.47 8.40
C PHE A 156 -1.08 3.91 8.22
N PHE A 157 -0.93 2.92 7.34
CA PHE A 157 0.32 2.17 7.27
C PHE A 157 1.45 3.03 6.70
N SER A 158 1.17 3.91 5.71
CA SER A 158 2.20 4.76 5.09
C SER A 158 2.70 5.78 6.08
N THR A 159 1.77 6.42 6.78
CA THR A 159 2.10 7.42 7.80
C THR A 159 2.96 6.82 8.89
N VAL A 160 2.65 5.61 9.38
CA VAL A 160 3.47 4.94 10.41
C VAL A 160 4.90 4.69 9.90
N LEU A 161 5.06 4.15 8.68
CA LEU A 161 6.39 3.88 8.13
C LEU A 161 7.18 5.17 7.89
N ASP A 162 6.56 6.17 7.27
CA ASP A 162 7.23 7.42 6.94
C ASP A 162 7.57 8.26 8.18
N ALA A 163 6.69 8.27 9.19
CA ALA A 163 6.92 8.96 10.47
C ALA A 163 8.02 8.31 11.31
N THR A 164 8.26 7.01 11.11
CA THR A 164 9.34 6.27 11.80
C THR A 164 10.62 6.20 10.96
N GLY A 165 10.66 6.80 9.76
CA GLY A 165 11.82 6.71 8.88
C GLY A 165 12.09 5.30 8.36
N THR A 166 11.07 4.43 8.37
CA THR A 166 11.21 3.05 7.90
C THR A 166 11.44 3.04 6.39
N GLU A 167 12.60 2.54 5.96
CA GLU A 167 12.96 2.44 4.55
C GLU A 167 12.38 1.16 3.91
N PRO A 168 11.97 1.20 2.63
CA PRO A 168 11.69 0.00 1.85
C PRO A 168 12.82 -1.01 1.95
N ASP A 169 12.49 -2.29 1.95
CA ASP A 169 13.46 -3.38 2.01
C ASP A 169 14.48 -3.33 0.86
N ALA A 170 15.73 -3.69 1.13
CA ALA A 170 16.79 -3.74 0.11
C ALA A 170 16.43 -4.65 -1.07
N ALA A 171 15.58 -5.66 -0.85
CA ALA A 171 15.05 -6.54 -1.89
C ALA A 171 14.34 -5.78 -3.04
N PHE A 172 13.75 -4.60 -2.78
CA PHE A 172 13.13 -3.79 -3.83
C PHE A 172 14.14 -3.21 -4.83
N ARG A 173 15.44 -3.25 -4.56
CA ARG A 173 16.48 -2.83 -5.53
C ARG A 173 16.50 -3.69 -6.79
N ALA A 174 16.04 -4.94 -6.69
CA ALA A 174 15.93 -5.88 -7.79
C ALA A 174 14.71 -5.64 -8.69
N PHE A 175 13.79 -4.73 -8.29
CA PHE A 175 12.65 -4.37 -9.13
C PHE A 175 13.11 -3.60 -10.37
N ALA A 176 12.35 -3.69 -11.46
CA ALA A 176 12.71 -3.10 -12.74
C ALA A 176 13.07 -1.61 -12.58
N PRO A 177 14.24 -1.14 -13.05
CA PRO A 177 14.75 0.20 -12.73
C PRO A 177 13.77 1.33 -13.05
N GLU A 178 13.06 1.22 -14.18
CA GLU A 178 12.06 2.19 -14.61
C GLU A 178 10.94 2.38 -13.57
N PHE A 179 10.42 1.29 -13.01
CA PHE A 179 9.38 1.35 -11.98
C PHE A 179 9.98 1.67 -10.61
N ARG A 180 11.11 1.06 -10.27
CA ARG A 180 11.79 1.28 -8.98
C ARG A 180 12.09 2.76 -8.76
N ASP A 181 12.68 3.41 -9.77
CA ASP A 181 13.12 4.80 -9.65
C ASP A 181 11.91 5.74 -9.61
N ALA A 182 10.87 5.48 -10.42
CA ALA A 182 9.62 6.24 -10.41
C ALA A 182 8.83 6.09 -9.09
N LEU A 183 8.91 4.94 -8.42
CA LEU A 183 8.17 4.63 -7.19
C LEU A 183 8.93 4.95 -5.91
N THR A 184 10.20 5.32 -6.00
CA THR A 184 10.99 5.79 -4.84
C THR A 184 10.71 7.29 -4.59
N VAL A 185 9.47 7.59 -4.20
CA VAL A 185 8.90 8.96 -4.15
C VAL A 185 9.09 9.69 -2.81
N GLY A 186 9.51 8.98 -1.77
CA GLY A 186 9.75 9.46 -0.41
C GLY A 186 11.06 8.95 0.17
N ARG A 187 11.01 7.95 1.07
CA ARG A 187 12.21 7.35 1.68
C ARG A 187 13.03 6.57 0.65
N PRO A 188 14.38 6.58 0.73
CA PRO A 188 15.21 5.75 -0.13
C PRO A 188 15.07 4.27 0.23
N ILE A 189 15.24 3.37 -0.74
CA ILE A 189 15.33 1.93 -0.48
C ILE A 189 16.55 1.64 0.41
N ALA A 190 16.41 0.75 1.39
CA ALA A 190 17.50 0.36 2.28
C ALA A 190 18.73 -0.15 1.51
N SER A 191 19.93 0.13 2.02
CA SER A 191 21.20 -0.25 1.37
C SER A 191 21.53 -1.73 1.51
N ALA A 192 21.09 -2.37 2.60
CA ALA A 192 21.30 -3.78 2.94
C ALA A 192 20.06 -4.34 3.64
#